data_AF-S5MHP5-F1
#
_entry.id   AF-S5MHP5-F1
#
_cell.length_a   1.000
_cell.length_b   1.000
_cell.length_c   1.000
_cell.angle_alpha   90.00
_cell.angle_beta   90.00
_cell.angle_gamma   90.00
#
_symmetry.space_group_name_H-M   'P 1'
#
loop_
_entity.id
_entity.type
_entity.pdbx_description
1 polymer ?
#
loop_
_entity_poly.entity_id
_entity_poly.type
_entity_poly.pdbx_seq_one_letter_code
_entity_poly.pdbx_strand_id
1 'polypeptide(L)'
;MIKDFNKISGKANFYDYNNQLNYFDYFGITDRDLENVFKVFKMNQKKPEFLLKILSSKINEKISFYISNVYINGKLHKLTLPADFIASKAFLSGLFYTAARLLIQEFVLLSTANKTTFNVDLKVFKFGNEKFKYYMYKNSLKKYYQSIFSWTIPLLENNSDTINIFSNLDKLIENKAYNLKLYKDLFICIWMHTYIKEFCEIKEYFSINNLEEEIEFRFNVLNPINYDLLFKKEDSFEKQKRIDIIKTFYERKDEKIELEIKQLKNKVFKKIKLFNSITLYQWFLILEQIKMSFKICDLYELKTYVDSLHEIVIENIDKNIEKDDLLSLVKMLLNYKNSKDFISIFYKHPIISFTNSTSTRYLISFPEFIWLTENFLNKYTYFEKEILNIFNNEIKVELHYFLNNKLKIISKKYSSIVVYEPENNKYFWKQAKKDVRNLKVNSVIYEKRLDKTFFVINDFFINNLENEQNMKRSFENTNEFNNIFQKNYSAKISTFEKDIRKIKKQLKIKQDTVDEFIIITNDILNLYPKVKFKDLTFYIADITTLDYFLNNFLYKK
;
A
#
# COMPACT_ATOMS: atom_id res chain seq x y z
N MET A 1 1.37 27.73 2.04
CA MET A 1 1.17 26.27 1.94
C MET A 1 0.83 25.76 3.33
N ILE A 2 -0.32 25.10 3.50
CA ILE A 2 -0.84 24.68 4.82
C ILE A 2 0.05 23.55 5.35
N LYS A 3 0.60 23.68 6.56
CA LYS A 3 1.22 22.55 7.26
C LYS A 3 0.09 21.59 7.63
N ASP A 4 0.01 20.44 6.96
CA ASP A 4 -1.13 19.55 7.17
C ASP A 4 -1.18 19.04 8.61
N PHE A 5 -0.02 18.79 9.23
CA PHE A 5 0.09 18.34 10.63
C PHE A 5 1.31 18.93 11.33
N ASN A 6 1.10 19.57 12.48
CA ASN A 6 2.17 19.75 13.45
C ASN A 6 2.41 18.38 14.09
N LYS A 7 3.66 17.91 14.11
CA LYS A 7 4.05 16.72 14.87
C LYS A 7 3.53 16.89 16.30
N ILE A 8 2.77 15.93 16.82
CA ILE A 8 2.30 15.93 18.19
C ILE A 8 3.52 15.80 19.09
N SER A 9 4.04 16.95 19.44
CA SER A 9 4.97 17.20 20.50
C SER A 9 4.72 18.66 20.80
N GLY A 10 4.07 18.91 21.93
CA GLY A 10 3.77 20.27 22.39
C GLY A 10 5.01 21.15 22.30
N LYS A 11 4.80 22.46 22.25
CA LYS A 11 5.71 23.63 22.18
C LYS A 11 7.21 23.52 22.58
N ALA A 12 7.69 22.42 23.14
CA ALA A 12 9.09 21.99 23.12
C ALA A 12 9.50 21.50 21.71
N ASN A 13 10.36 22.27 21.06
CA ASN A 13 11.14 21.97 19.85
C ASN A 13 11.60 20.50 19.70
N PHE A 14 10.70 19.59 19.32
CA PHE A 14 11.03 18.23 18.86
C PHE A 14 11.28 18.19 17.35
N TYR A 15 11.08 19.33 16.69
CA TYR A 15 11.41 19.58 15.30
C TYR A 15 12.36 20.78 15.26
N ASP A 16 13.66 20.50 15.35
CA ASP A 16 14.60 21.38 14.67
C ASP A 16 14.57 20.93 13.20
N TYR A 17 14.27 21.84 12.27
CA TYR A 17 14.35 21.55 10.84
C TYR A 17 15.76 21.08 10.43
N ASN A 18 16.76 21.26 11.30
CA ASN A 18 18.13 20.78 11.14
C ASN A 18 18.40 19.37 11.71
N ASN A 19 17.46 18.74 12.42
CA ASN A 19 17.69 17.47 13.12
C ASN A 19 17.34 16.23 12.31
N GLN A 20 18.07 15.15 12.63
CA GLN A 20 17.93 13.83 12.03
C GLN A 20 16.62 13.15 12.48
N LEU A 21 15.84 12.60 11.54
CA LEU A 21 14.60 11.86 11.84
C LEU A 21 14.94 10.47 12.40
N ASN A 22 14.58 10.22 13.66
CA ASN A 22 14.69 8.92 14.32
C ASN A 22 13.42 8.59 15.12
N TYR A 23 12.53 7.77 14.57
CA TYR A 23 11.31 7.40 15.30
C TYR A 23 11.58 6.57 16.57
N PHE A 24 12.77 5.98 16.71
CA PHE A 24 13.17 5.25 17.93
C PHE A 24 13.33 6.17 19.15
N ASP A 25 13.61 7.45 18.93
CA ASP A 25 13.80 8.44 20.00
C ASP A 25 12.54 8.64 20.83
N TYR A 26 11.35 8.49 20.22
CA TYR A 26 10.07 8.57 20.95
C TYR A 26 10.00 7.51 22.05
N PHE A 27 10.55 6.32 21.77
CA PHE A 27 10.52 5.16 22.65
C PHE A 27 11.78 5.07 23.53
N GLY A 28 12.77 5.95 23.33
CA GLY A 28 14.05 5.90 24.03
C GLY A 28 14.90 4.69 23.65
N ILE A 29 14.65 4.07 22.49
CA ILE A 29 15.41 2.93 21.96
C ILE A 29 16.74 3.45 21.44
N THR A 30 17.83 2.96 22.03
CA THR A 30 19.20 3.37 21.72
C THR A 30 19.87 2.42 20.74
N ASP A 31 21.01 2.83 20.19
CA ASP A 31 21.81 1.98 19.30
C ASP A 31 22.23 0.66 19.96
N ARG A 32 22.61 0.70 21.24
CA ARG A 32 22.95 -0.50 22.02
C ARG A 32 21.76 -1.44 22.16
N ASP A 33 20.55 -0.92 22.29
CA ASP A 33 19.34 -1.74 22.33
C ASP A 33 19.17 -2.46 20.98
N LEU A 34 19.33 -1.74 19.86
CA LEU A 34 19.22 -2.29 18.51
C LEU A 34 20.30 -3.34 18.20
N GLU A 35 21.55 -3.12 18.60
CA GLU A 35 22.63 -4.12 18.48
C GLU A 35 22.26 -5.43 19.17
N ASN A 36 21.70 -5.36 20.38
CA ASN A 36 21.28 -6.55 21.13
C ASN A 36 20.11 -7.25 20.43
N VAL A 37 19.16 -6.49 19.89
CA VAL A 37 18.06 -7.04 19.10
C VAL A 37 18.58 -7.83 17.90
N PHE A 38 19.53 -7.27 17.14
CA PHE A 38 20.10 -7.98 15.99
C PHE A 38 20.91 -9.22 16.38
N LYS A 39 21.60 -9.21 17.53
CA LYS A 39 22.21 -10.42 18.09
C LYS A 39 21.16 -11.50 18.35
N VAL A 40 20.02 -11.13 18.95
CA VAL A 40 18.91 -12.07 19.19
C VAL A 40 18.32 -12.59 17.88
N PHE A 41 18.11 -11.73 16.88
CA PHE A 41 17.67 -12.14 15.54
C PHE A 41 18.63 -13.15 14.91
N LYS A 42 19.94 -12.87 14.92
CA LYS A 42 20.95 -13.77 14.35
C LYS A 42 21.03 -15.11 15.07
N MET A 43 20.98 -15.11 16.40
CA MET A 43 20.97 -16.35 17.20
C MET A 43 19.77 -17.26 16.89
N ASN A 44 18.63 -16.67 16.53
CA ASN A 44 17.38 -17.40 16.29
C ASN A 44 17.02 -17.53 14.80
N GLN A 45 17.89 -17.13 13.88
CA GLN A 45 17.60 -17.12 12.44
C GLN A 45 17.16 -18.49 11.89
N LYS A 46 17.67 -19.59 12.47
CA LYS A 46 17.30 -20.96 12.08
C LYS A 46 15.97 -21.45 12.66
N LYS A 47 15.51 -20.84 13.75
CA LYS A 47 14.26 -21.18 14.47
C LYS A 47 13.43 -19.93 14.77
N PRO A 48 13.06 -19.14 13.75
CA PRO A 48 12.38 -17.86 13.94
C PRO A 48 10.98 -18.03 14.57
N GLU A 49 10.31 -19.16 14.34
CA GLU A 49 8.98 -19.47 14.89
C GLU A 49 9.00 -19.62 16.41
N PHE A 50 10.12 -20.11 16.97
CA PHE A 50 10.32 -20.19 18.41
C PHE A 50 10.47 -18.79 19.02
N LEU A 51 11.29 -17.94 18.40
CA LEU A 51 11.45 -16.55 18.84
C LEU A 51 10.14 -15.77 18.71
N LEU A 52 9.34 -16.03 17.67
CA LEU A 52 8.02 -15.41 17.50
C LEU A 52 7.11 -15.70 18.71
N LYS A 53 7.00 -16.97 19.10
CA LYS A 53 6.20 -17.39 20.27
C LYS A 53 6.69 -16.75 21.57
N ILE A 54 8.01 -16.70 21.79
CA ILE A 54 8.61 -16.03 22.95
C ILE A 54 8.24 -14.55 22.97
N LEU A 55 8.36 -13.86 21.84
CA LEU A 55 8.06 -12.44 21.75
C LEU A 55 6.57 -12.18 22.04
N SER A 56 5.65 -12.99 21.50
CA SER A 56 4.22 -12.86 21.81
C SER A 56 3.94 -13.07 23.30
N SER A 57 4.57 -14.06 23.96
CA SER A 57 4.44 -14.25 25.42
C SER A 57 4.94 -13.05 26.20
N LYS A 58 6.15 -12.57 25.87
CA LYS A 58 6.76 -11.41 26.55
C LYS A 58 5.96 -10.13 26.38
N ILE A 59 5.34 -9.91 25.22
CA ILE A 59 4.47 -8.75 25.00
C ILE A 59 3.26 -8.84 25.92
N ASN A 60 2.59 -10.01 25.98
CA ASN A 60 1.44 -10.21 26.86
C ASN A 60 1.82 -10.04 28.34
N GLU A 61 2.94 -10.64 28.78
CA GLU A 61 3.46 -10.51 30.14
C GLU A 61 3.71 -9.04 30.51
N LYS A 62 4.34 -8.27 29.62
CA LYS A 62 4.60 -6.84 29.82
C LYS A 62 3.31 -6.03 29.84
N ILE A 63 2.35 -6.32 28.96
CA ILE A 63 1.04 -5.68 28.97
C ILE A 63 0.35 -5.91 30.31
N SER A 64 0.27 -7.17 30.77
CA SER A 64 -0.33 -7.49 32.08
C SER A 64 0.42 -6.80 33.21
N PHE A 65 1.75 -6.76 33.16
CA PHE A 65 2.56 -6.05 34.14
C PHE A 65 2.21 -4.55 34.18
N TYR A 66 2.12 -3.87 33.04
CA TYR A 66 1.81 -2.45 32.97
C TYR A 66 0.34 -2.11 33.23
N ILE A 67 -0.58 -3.06 33.08
CA ILE A 67 -1.96 -2.92 33.58
C ILE A 67 -1.96 -2.98 35.11
N SER A 68 -1.17 -3.87 35.71
CA SER A 68 -1.10 -4.03 37.17
C SER A 68 -0.15 -3.07 37.89
N ASN A 69 0.65 -2.30 37.16
CA ASN A 69 1.64 -1.38 37.74
C ASN A 69 1.66 -0.05 36.97
N VAL A 70 1.59 1.06 37.70
CA VAL A 70 1.60 2.41 37.12
C VAL A 70 2.85 3.17 37.54
N TYR A 71 3.32 4.07 36.68
CA TYR A 71 4.41 4.98 37.01
C TYR A 71 3.87 6.21 37.74
N ILE A 72 4.31 6.43 38.98
CA ILE A 72 4.04 7.66 39.75
C ILE A 72 5.38 8.29 40.09
N ASN A 73 5.60 9.52 39.63
CA ASN A 73 6.88 10.24 39.81
C ASN A 73 8.11 9.41 39.38
N GLY A 74 7.98 8.62 38.31
CA GLY A 74 9.05 7.78 37.76
C GLY A 74 9.29 6.45 38.49
N LYS A 75 8.51 6.11 39.52
CA LYS A 75 8.58 4.82 40.22
C LYS A 75 7.37 3.96 39.89
N LEU A 76 7.56 2.64 39.83
CA LEU A 76 6.48 1.68 39.60
C LEU A 76 5.75 1.38 40.92
N HIS A 77 4.43 1.51 40.87
CA HIS A 77 3.53 1.20 41.97
C HIS A 77 2.54 0.12 41.54
N LYS A 78 2.43 -0.94 42.33
CA LYS A 78 1.47 -2.03 42.10
C LYS A 78 0.07 -1.56 42.46
N LEU A 79 -0.88 -1.79 41.56
CA LEU A 79 -2.29 -1.51 41.77
C LEU A 79 -2.95 -2.63 42.59
N THR A 80 -3.92 -2.26 43.42
CA THR A 80 -4.62 -3.19 44.31
C THR A 80 -6.13 -3.21 44.09
N LEU A 81 -6.73 -2.15 43.53
CA LEU A 81 -8.18 -2.05 43.36
C LEU A 81 -8.63 -2.42 41.94
N PRO A 82 -9.74 -3.16 41.76
CA PRO A 82 -10.34 -3.48 40.46
C PRO A 82 -10.50 -2.28 39.51
N ALA A 83 -10.98 -1.14 40.02
CA ALA A 83 -11.18 0.08 39.22
C ALA A 83 -9.87 0.65 38.66
N ASP A 84 -8.78 0.56 39.41
CA ASP A 84 -7.47 1.06 38.99
C ASP A 84 -6.92 0.25 37.80
N PHE A 85 -7.21 -1.05 37.73
CA PHE A 85 -6.80 -1.87 36.58
C PHE A 85 -7.53 -1.45 35.30
N ILE A 86 -8.81 -1.05 35.39
CA ILE A 86 -9.60 -0.55 34.25
C ILE A 86 -9.01 0.77 33.75
N ALA A 87 -8.77 1.72 34.67
CA ALA A 87 -8.15 3.00 34.36
C ALA A 87 -6.73 2.82 33.78
N SER A 88 -5.93 1.92 34.35
CA SER A 88 -4.57 1.61 33.88
C SER A 88 -4.57 0.97 32.50
N LYS A 89 -5.50 0.04 32.22
CA LYS A 89 -5.69 -0.55 30.89
C LYS A 89 -6.10 0.50 29.86
N ALA A 90 -7.02 1.41 30.22
CA ALA A 90 -7.39 2.53 29.37
C ALA A 90 -6.19 3.46 29.09
N PHE A 91 -5.35 3.73 30.10
CA PHE A 91 -4.13 4.52 29.94
C PHE A 91 -3.12 3.83 29.03
N LEU A 92 -2.93 2.52 29.20
CA LEU A 92 -2.08 1.73 28.33
C LEU A 92 -2.60 1.72 26.88
N SER A 93 -3.92 1.62 26.67
CA SER A 93 -4.50 1.77 25.33
C SER A 93 -4.20 3.16 24.73
N GLY A 94 -4.32 4.23 25.52
CA GLY A 94 -3.95 5.59 25.13
C GLY A 94 -2.46 5.75 24.81
N LEU A 95 -1.55 5.07 25.53
CA LEU A 95 -0.11 5.00 25.23
C LEU A 95 0.14 4.40 23.85
N PHE A 96 -0.47 3.26 23.56
CA PHE A 96 -0.34 2.60 22.25
C PHE A 96 -0.91 3.48 21.13
N TYR A 97 -2.05 4.14 21.38
CA TYR A 97 -2.65 5.06 20.41
C TYR A 97 -1.75 6.27 20.13
N THR A 98 -1.17 6.85 21.17
CA THR A 98 -0.17 7.94 21.06
C THR A 98 1.04 7.51 20.23
N ALA A 99 1.59 6.33 20.52
CA ALA A 99 2.70 5.78 19.74
C ALA A 99 2.34 5.59 18.26
N ALA A 100 1.15 5.07 17.97
CA ALA A 100 0.66 4.91 16.60
C ALA A 100 0.51 6.28 15.89
N ARG A 101 -0.06 7.28 16.57
CA ARG A 101 -0.20 8.65 16.06
C ARG A 101 1.15 9.25 15.67
N LEU A 102 2.16 9.16 16.53
CA LEU A 102 3.51 9.66 16.25
C LEU A 102 4.12 9.06 14.98
N LEU A 103 4.05 7.72 14.85
CA LEU A 103 4.56 7.01 13.68
C LEU A 103 3.83 7.41 12.39
N ILE A 104 2.50 7.55 12.45
CA ILE A 104 1.70 7.94 11.29
C ILE A 104 1.98 9.38 10.90
N GLN A 105 2.04 10.32 11.83
CA GLN A 105 2.31 11.72 11.50
C GLN A 105 3.65 11.90 10.79
N GLU A 106 4.68 11.17 11.23
CA GLU A 106 5.97 11.17 10.54
C GLU A 106 5.86 10.53 9.14
N PHE A 107 5.07 9.47 8.99
CA PHE A 107 4.75 8.88 7.69
C PHE A 107 4.02 9.86 6.75
N VAL A 108 3.05 10.63 7.27
CA VAL A 108 2.30 11.64 6.52
C VAL A 108 3.24 12.75 6.07
N LEU A 109 4.06 13.28 6.97
CA LEU A 109 5.06 14.31 6.68
C LEU A 109 5.98 13.89 5.53
N LEU A 110 6.52 12.67 5.59
CA LEU A 110 7.37 12.11 4.53
C LEU A 110 6.62 11.84 3.22
N SER A 111 5.28 11.84 3.25
CA SER A 111 4.41 11.66 2.08
C SER A 111 4.00 12.95 1.42
N THR A 112 3.94 14.05 2.17
CA THR A 112 3.51 15.36 1.68
C THR A 112 4.68 16.34 1.48
N ALA A 113 5.85 16.09 2.06
CA ALA A 113 7.04 16.93 1.86
C ALA A 113 7.46 16.98 0.38
N ASN A 114 7.54 18.19 -0.17
CA ASN A 114 7.96 18.45 -1.54
C ASN A 114 9.47 18.28 -1.73
N LYS A 115 9.89 17.16 -2.31
CA LYS A 115 11.31 16.81 -2.47
C LYS A 115 12.16 17.85 -3.24
N THR A 116 11.56 18.76 -4.00
CA THR A 116 12.29 19.79 -4.77
C THR A 116 12.35 21.16 -4.08
N THR A 117 11.42 21.50 -3.18
CA THR A 117 11.41 22.81 -2.47
C THR A 117 11.92 22.73 -1.04
N PHE A 118 11.90 21.55 -0.41
CA PHE A 118 12.57 21.36 0.85
C PHE A 118 14.07 21.23 0.59
N ASN A 119 14.78 22.35 0.68
CA ASN A 119 16.26 22.44 0.63
C ASN A 119 16.94 21.84 1.87
N VAL A 120 16.26 20.89 2.51
CA VAL A 120 16.70 20.14 3.67
C VAL A 120 16.68 18.69 3.21
N ASP A 121 17.86 18.13 2.97
CA ASP A 121 18.00 16.67 3.04
C ASP A 121 17.49 16.28 4.43
N LEU A 122 16.26 15.76 4.51
CA LEU A 122 15.74 15.17 5.73
C LEU A 122 16.66 14.01 6.07
N LYS A 123 17.66 14.29 6.92
CA LYS A 123 18.64 13.31 7.35
C LYS A 123 17.87 12.28 8.16
N VAL A 124 17.78 11.06 7.66
CA VAL A 124 17.20 9.93 8.39
C VAL A 124 18.27 9.34 9.30
N PHE A 125 17.88 8.83 10.46
CA PHE A 125 18.77 8.15 11.41
C PHE A 125 19.59 7.05 10.73
N LYS A 126 20.93 7.17 10.79
CA LYS A 126 21.91 6.21 10.29
C LYS A 126 22.44 5.39 11.43
N PHE A 127 21.98 4.14 11.47
CA PHE A 127 22.61 3.12 12.28
C PHE A 127 23.81 2.55 11.48
N GLY A 128 25.01 2.60 12.06
CA GLY A 128 26.24 2.15 11.39
C GLY A 128 26.52 2.82 10.04
N ASN A 129 26.93 2.03 9.03
CA ASN A 129 27.36 2.49 7.70
C ASN A 129 26.23 2.47 6.64
N GLU A 130 24.96 2.57 7.05
CA GLU A 130 23.82 2.39 6.16
C GLU A 130 23.66 3.55 5.12
N LYS A 131 23.45 3.19 3.84
CA LYS A 131 23.01 4.12 2.77
C LYS A 131 21.50 3.99 2.60
N PHE A 132 20.74 5.07 2.83
CA PHE A 132 19.28 5.01 2.82
C PHE A 132 18.61 5.59 1.58
N LYS A 133 17.44 5.02 1.31
CA LYS A 133 16.44 5.58 0.41
C LYS A 133 15.17 5.87 1.23
N TYR A 134 14.58 7.06 1.06
CA TYR A 134 13.38 7.51 1.79
C TYR A 134 12.24 6.48 1.86
N TYR A 135 12.05 5.68 0.81
CA TYR A 135 10.99 4.66 0.79
C TYR A 135 11.17 3.58 1.86
N MET A 136 12.42 3.21 2.21
CA MET A 136 12.69 2.18 3.22
C MET A 136 12.25 2.65 4.60
N TYR A 137 12.55 3.90 4.96
CA TYR A 137 12.12 4.50 6.23
C TYR A 137 10.59 4.57 6.34
N LYS A 138 9.91 5.02 5.27
CA LYS A 138 8.44 5.05 5.23
C LYS A 138 7.82 3.66 5.36
N ASN A 139 8.45 2.64 4.79
CA ASN A 139 7.99 1.26 4.94
C ASN A 139 8.20 0.74 6.37
N SER A 140 9.32 1.07 7.00
CA SER A 140 9.61 0.72 8.39
C SER A 140 8.61 1.37 9.37
N LEU A 141 8.36 2.69 9.22
CA LEU A 141 7.32 3.40 9.97
C LEU A 141 5.94 2.73 9.83
N LYS A 142 5.55 2.41 8.59
CA LYS A 142 4.28 1.74 8.29
C LYS A 142 4.18 0.38 9.01
N LYS A 143 5.22 -0.47 8.90
CA LYS A 143 5.25 -1.80 9.53
C LYS A 143 5.15 -1.69 11.05
N TYR A 144 5.89 -0.76 11.64
CA TYR A 144 5.87 -0.59 13.08
C TYR A 144 4.53 -0.05 13.59
N TYR A 145 3.94 0.92 12.88
CA TYR A 145 2.58 1.41 13.14
C TYR A 145 1.56 0.27 13.12
N GLN A 146 1.56 -0.56 12.06
CA GLN A 146 0.63 -1.70 11.94
C GLN A 146 0.77 -2.64 13.15
N SER A 147 2.00 -2.93 13.58
CA SER A 147 2.22 -3.79 14.72
C SER A 147 1.75 -3.16 16.02
N ILE A 148 2.08 -1.89 16.31
CA ILE A 148 1.61 -1.20 17.52
C ILE A 148 0.08 -1.21 17.56
N PHE A 149 -0.57 -0.80 16.48
CA PHE A 149 -2.03 -0.72 16.44
C PHE A 149 -2.69 -2.11 16.60
N SER A 150 -2.09 -3.17 16.06
CA SER A 150 -2.59 -4.55 16.23
C SER A 150 -2.68 -4.97 17.71
N TRP A 151 -1.74 -4.51 18.53
CA TRP A 151 -1.70 -4.77 19.96
C TRP A 151 -2.59 -3.82 20.77
N THR A 152 -3.05 -2.70 20.19
CA THR A 152 -4.04 -1.80 20.82
C THR A 152 -5.44 -2.40 20.83
N ILE A 153 -5.82 -3.15 19.79
CA ILE A 153 -7.20 -3.65 19.61
C ILE A 153 -7.68 -4.46 20.83
N PRO A 154 -6.92 -5.44 21.37
CA PRO A 154 -7.33 -6.18 22.57
C PRO A 154 -7.40 -5.33 23.85
N LEU A 155 -6.79 -4.14 23.86
CA LEU A 155 -6.76 -3.23 25.00
C LEU A 155 -7.94 -2.24 25.01
N LEU A 156 -8.56 -2.00 23.85
CA LEU A 156 -9.69 -1.08 23.72
C LEU A 156 -10.93 -1.64 24.41
N GLU A 157 -11.38 -0.94 25.44
CA GLU A 157 -12.63 -1.24 26.14
C GLU A 157 -13.64 -0.11 25.95
N ASN A 158 -14.92 -0.47 25.83
CA ASN A 158 -15.99 0.52 25.77
C ASN A 158 -16.42 0.92 27.19
N ASN A 159 -15.59 1.71 27.86
CA ASN A 159 -15.82 2.19 29.23
C ASN A 159 -15.54 3.72 29.34
N SER A 160 -15.98 4.33 30.44
CA SER A 160 -15.85 5.77 30.68
C SER A 160 -14.40 6.23 30.76
N ASP A 161 -13.50 5.42 31.33
CA ASP A 161 -12.07 5.76 31.44
C ASP A 161 -11.39 5.85 30.09
N THR A 162 -11.70 4.91 29.19
CA THR A 162 -11.18 4.90 27.82
C THR A 162 -11.70 6.12 27.07
N ILE A 163 -12.99 6.44 27.17
CA ILE A 163 -13.55 7.65 26.56
C ILE A 163 -12.84 8.91 27.09
N ASN A 164 -12.67 9.01 28.41
CA ASN A 164 -12.05 10.16 29.06
C ASN A 164 -10.57 10.34 28.68
N ILE A 165 -9.83 9.25 28.56
CA ILE A 165 -8.43 9.27 28.14
C ILE A 165 -8.31 9.69 26.67
N PHE A 166 -9.15 9.11 25.80
CA PHE A 166 -9.08 9.38 24.37
C PHE A 166 -9.57 10.79 24.02
N SER A 167 -10.58 11.32 24.74
CA SER A 167 -11.08 12.69 24.55
C SER A 167 -10.11 13.77 25.03
N ASN A 168 -9.18 13.43 25.93
CA ASN A 168 -8.15 14.33 26.44
C ASN A 168 -6.75 13.96 25.94
N LEU A 169 -6.62 13.11 24.91
CA LEU A 169 -5.35 12.55 24.48
C LEU A 169 -4.34 13.64 24.12
N ASP A 170 -4.76 14.66 23.36
CA ASP A 170 -3.91 15.79 22.97
C ASP A 170 -3.39 16.56 24.18
N LYS A 171 -4.27 16.88 25.14
CA LYS A 171 -3.87 17.53 26.40
C LYS A 171 -2.89 16.69 27.22
N LEU A 172 -3.12 15.38 27.30
CA LEU A 172 -2.24 14.45 28.01
C LEU A 172 -0.85 14.38 27.36
N ILE A 173 -0.78 14.46 26.03
CA ILE A 173 0.50 14.51 25.31
C ILE A 173 1.18 15.87 25.52
N GLU A 174 0.46 16.99 25.44
CA GLU A 174 1.00 18.33 25.71
C GLU A 174 1.60 18.44 27.13
N ASN A 175 0.92 17.85 28.11
CA ASN A 175 1.36 17.80 29.50
C ASN A 175 2.45 16.76 29.77
N LYS A 176 2.97 16.07 28.74
CA LYS A 176 3.97 15.00 28.85
C LYS A 176 3.56 13.85 29.77
N ALA A 177 2.25 13.62 29.96
CA ALA A 177 1.74 12.50 30.75
C ALA A 177 2.09 11.15 30.09
N TYR A 178 2.17 11.12 28.75
CA TYR A 178 2.60 9.95 27.98
C TYR A 178 4.11 9.96 27.70
N ASN A 179 4.90 9.49 28.65
CA ASN A 179 6.32 9.25 28.44
C ASN A 179 6.57 7.82 27.92
N LEU A 180 6.55 7.65 26.59
CA LEU A 180 6.76 6.36 25.92
C LEU A 180 8.10 5.69 26.28
N LYS A 181 9.11 6.46 26.71
CA LYS A 181 10.43 5.94 27.12
C LYS A 181 10.36 5.02 28.34
N LEU A 182 9.37 5.23 29.23
CA LEU A 182 9.16 4.37 30.39
C LEU A 182 8.66 2.96 30.02
N TYR A 183 8.19 2.78 28.79
CA TYR A 183 7.64 1.53 28.24
C TYR A 183 8.51 0.99 27.11
N LYS A 184 9.78 1.42 27.03
CA LYS A 184 10.74 1.07 25.97
C LYS A 184 10.81 -0.43 25.70
N ASP A 185 10.84 -1.23 26.76
CA ASP A 185 10.99 -2.67 26.72
C ASP A 185 9.79 -3.40 26.09
N LEU A 186 8.59 -2.83 26.19
CA LEU A 186 7.40 -3.32 25.51
C LEU A 186 7.44 -2.95 24.02
N PHE A 187 7.74 -1.68 23.72
CA PHE A 187 7.79 -1.18 22.35
C PHE A 187 8.89 -1.86 21.51
N ILE A 188 10.06 -2.12 22.08
CA ILE A 188 11.12 -2.88 21.39
C ILE A 188 10.71 -4.33 21.14
N CYS A 189 9.97 -4.99 22.05
CA CYS A 189 9.44 -6.33 21.83
C CYS A 189 8.42 -6.36 20.68
N ILE A 190 7.53 -5.36 20.60
CA ILE A 190 6.57 -5.21 19.51
C ILE A 190 7.30 -5.01 18.17
N TRP A 191 8.32 -4.16 18.15
CA TRP A 191 9.15 -3.94 16.96
C TRP A 191 9.83 -5.24 16.51
N MET A 192 10.44 -5.98 17.45
CA MET A 192 11.05 -7.29 17.17
C MET A 192 10.05 -8.29 16.60
N HIS A 193 8.87 -8.38 17.24
CA HIS A 193 7.80 -9.28 16.84
C HIS A 193 7.37 -9.03 15.39
N THR A 194 7.32 -7.77 14.97
CA THR A 194 6.97 -7.37 13.59
C THR A 194 7.85 -8.06 12.56
N TYR A 195 9.17 -7.95 12.72
CA TYR A 195 10.13 -8.45 11.72
C TYR A 195 10.38 -9.95 11.83
N ILE A 196 10.25 -10.54 13.02
CA ILE A 196 10.29 -12.01 13.14
C ILE A 196 9.05 -12.63 12.48
N LYS A 197 7.86 -12.05 12.68
CA LYS A 197 6.64 -12.53 12.02
C LYS A 197 6.78 -12.51 10.51
N GLU A 198 7.23 -11.38 9.95
CA GLU A 198 7.48 -11.25 8.52
C GLU A 198 8.51 -12.28 8.02
N PHE A 199 9.60 -12.50 8.77
CA PHE A 199 10.61 -13.51 8.42
C PHE A 199 10.01 -14.93 8.37
N CYS A 200 9.15 -15.29 9.34
CA CYS A 200 8.44 -16.57 9.34
C CYS A 200 7.50 -16.71 8.12
N GLU A 201 6.69 -15.69 7.82
CA GLU A 201 5.76 -15.70 6.67
C GLU A 201 6.49 -15.90 5.35
N ILE A 202 7.65 -15.25 5.18
CA ILE A 202 8.49 -15.41 4.00
C ILE A 202 9.09 -16.82 3.94
N LYS A 203 9.59 -17.34 5.06
CA LYS A 203 10.16 -18.68 5.13
C LYS A 203 9.11 -19.76 4.79
N GLU A 204 7.91 -19.62 5.32
CA GLU A 204 6.77 -20.49 5.01
C GLU A 204 6.45 -20.45 3.52
N TYR A 205 6.41 -19.26 2.91
CA TYR A 205 6.22 -19.12 1.46
C TYR A 205 7.28 -19.91 0.66
N PHE A 206 8.56 -19.81 1.02
CA PHE A 206 9.63 -20.56 0.33
C PHE A 206 9.54 -22.07 0.54
N SER A 207 9.21 -22.50 1.76
CA SER A 207 9.00 -23.92 2.08
C SER A 207 7.84 -24.52 1.29
N ILE A 208 6.73 -23.79 1.11
CA ILE A 208 5.57 -24.25 0.34
C ILE A 208 5.92 -24.40 -1.15
N ASN A 209 6.80 -23.54 -1.67
CA ASN A 209 7.16 -23.49 -3.09
C ASN A 209 8.44 -24.28 -3.44
N ASN A 210 9.02 -25.05 -2.50
CA ASN A 210 10.25 -25.83 -2.68
C ASN A 210 11.43 -25.00 -3.22
N LEU A 211 11.59 -23.78 -2.72
CA LEU A 211 12.67 -22.88 -3.13
C LEU A 211 13.83 -22.97 -2.12
N GLU A 212 15.07 -22.92 -2.62
CA GLU A 212 16.26 -22.90 -1.76
C GLU A 212 16.26 -21.63 -0.89
N GLU A 213 16.32 -21.83 0.43
CA GLU A 213 16.32 -20.76 1.42
C GLU A 213 17.64 -19.99 1.40
N GLU A 214 17.59 -18.70 1.07
CA GLU A 214 18.62 -17.75 1.50
C GLU A 214 17.97 -16.44 1.95
N ILE A 215 17.26 -16.44 3.07
CA ILE A 215 16.87 -15.19 3.76
C ILE A 215 17.64 -15.06 5.06
N GLU A 216 18.16 -13.88 5.32
CA GLU A 216 18.93 -13.62 6.53
C GLU A 216 18.54 -12.30 7.17
N PHE A 217 18.75 -12.19 8.48
CA PHE A 217 18.77 -10.87 9.10
C PHE A 217 20.05 -10.12 8.69
N ARG A 218 19.98 -8.82 8.51
CA ARG A 218 21.14 -7.95 8.35
C ARG A 218 21.04 -6.80 9.36
N PHE A 219 22.18 -6.27 9.77
CA PHE A 219 22.24 -5.06 10.58
C PHE A 219 21.78 -3.86 9.74
N ASN A 220 20.47 -3.74 9.58
CA ASN A 220 19.77 -2.65 8.93
C ASN A 220 18.44 -2.44 9.63
N VAL A 221 18.32 -1.39 10.43
CA VAL A 221 17.15 -1.20 11.29
C VAL A 221 15.88 -0.95 10.47
N LEU A 222 15.98 -0.29 9.31
CA LEU A 222 14.81 0.02 8.48
C LEU A 222 14.39 -1.16 7.60
N ASN A 223 15.33 -2.04 7.29
CA ASN A 223 15.12 -3.22 6.44
C ASN A 223 15.96 -4.41 6.95
N PRO A 224 15.58 -4.97 8.12
CA PRO A 224 16.39 -5.95 8.85
C PRO A 224 16.40 -7.32 8.18
N ILE A 225 15.49 -7.58 7.24
CA ILE A 225 15.45 -8.81 6.45
C ILE A 225 16.15 -8.54 5.12
N ASN A 226 17.15 -9.37 4.80
CA ASN A 226 17.86 -9.32 3.55
C ASN A 226 17.18 -10.23 2.51
N TYR A 227 16.59 -9.60 1.50
CA TYR A 227 15.99 -10.27 0.36
C TYR A 227 16.97 -10.45 -0.81
N ASP A 228 18.13 -9.79 -0.78
CA ASP A 228 19.03 -9.71 -1.94
C ASP A 228 19.59 -11.09 -2.36
N LEU A 229 19.64 -12.01 -1.40
CA LEU A 229 20.07 -13.39 -1.56
C LEU A 229 19.09 -14.24 -2.39
N LEU A 230 17.79 -13.91 -2.34
CA LEU A 230 16.76 -14.56 -3.16
C LEU A 230 17.05 -14.44 -4.67
N PHE A 231 17.78 -13.40 -5.06
CA PHE A 231 18.04 -13.03 -6.45
C PHE A 231 19.49 -13.28 -6.87
N LYS A 232 20.26 -14.06 -6.10
CA LYS A 232 21.68 -14.34 -6.37
C LYS A 232 21.92 -15.46 -7.41
N LYS A 233 20.87 -16.13 -7.90
CA LYS A 233 21.01 -17.24 -8.87
C LYS A 233 21.33 -16.84 -10.31
N GLU A 234 21.42 -15.54 -10.64
CA GLU A 234 21.80 -15.08 -11.99
C GLU A 234 23.32 -14.83 -12.10
N ASP A 235 23.91 -15.24 -13.24
CA ASP A 235 25.27 -14.86 -13.62
C ASP A 235 25.45 -13.33 -13.53
N SER A 236 26.57 -12.89 -12.96
CA SER A 236 26.83 -11.46 -12.67
C SER A 236 26.72 -10.55 -13.90
N PHE A 237 27.05 -11.09 -15.08
CA PHE A 237 26.96 -10.39 -16.36
C PHE A 237 25.52 -10.17 -16.82
N GLU A 238 24.65 -11.18 -16.73
CA GLU A 238 23.23 -11.06 -17.10
C GLU A 238 22.50 -10.11 -16.16
N LYS A 239 22.83 -10.16 -14.87
CA LYS A 239 22.30 -9.23 -13.87
C LYS A 239 22.63 -7.78 -14.19
N GLN A 240 23.88 -7.48 -14.56
CA GLN A 240 24.29 -6.12 -14.90
C GLN A 240 23.59 -5.61 -16.16
N LYS A 241 23.53 -6.44 -17.22
CA LYS A 241 22.82 -6.12 -18.44
C LYS A 241 21.34 -5.83 -18.19
N ARG A 242 20.69 -6.61 -17.33
CA ARG A 242 19.30 -6.39 -16.91
C ARG A 242 19.15 -5.03 -16.21
N ILE A 243 20.03 -4.70 -15.27
CA ILE A 243 20.04 -3.40 -14.56
C ILE A 243 20.17 -2.24 -15.55
N ASP A 244 21.07 -2.33 -16.51
CA ASP A 244 21.31 -1.25 -17.49
C ASP A 244 20.12 -1.04 -18.43
N ILE A 245 19.49 -2.14 -18.86
CA ILE A 245 18.24 -2.08 -19.63
C ILE A 245 17.15 -1.40 -18.79
N ILE A 246 16.90 -1.87 -17.57
CA ILE A 246 15.88 -1.31 -16.68
C ILE A 246 16.12 0.20 -16.47
N LYS A 247 17.36 0.60 -16.20
CA LYS A 247 17.74 2.01 -16.04
C LYS A 247 17.38 2.83 -17.27
N THR A 248 17.65 2.30 -18.47
CA THR A 248 17.31 2.98 -19.74
C THR A 248 15.80 3.15 -19.89
N PHE A 249 15.00 2.14 -19.53
CA PHE A 249 13.54 2.28 -19.54
C PHE A 249 13.07 3.36 -18.57
N TYR A 250 13.67 3.47 -17.37
CA TYR A 250 13.36 4.54 -16.42
C TYR A 250 13.68 5.94 -16.98
N GLU A 251 14.81 6.09 -17.68
CA GLU A 251 15.20 7.37 -18.32
C GLU A 251 14.28 7.76 -19.49
N ARG A 252 13.53 6.80 -20.03
CA ARG A 252 12.66 6.97 -21.21
C ARG A 252 11.17 7.01 -20.86
N LYS A 253 10.80 7.10 -19.58
CA LYS A 253 9.40 7.25 -19.16
C LYS A 253 8.80 8.55 -19.71
N ASP A 254 7.61 8.44 -20.30
CA ASP A 254 6.79 9.60 -20.66
C ASP A 254 5.92 10.04 -19.47
N GLU A 255 6.34 11.11 -18.79
CA GLU A 255 5.62 11.67 -17.64
C GLU A 255 4.20 12.13 -17.98
N LYS A 256 3.92 12.52 -19.24
CA LYS A 256 2.56 12.93 -19.65
C LYS A 256 1.60 11.75 -19.61
N ILE A 257 2.07 10.57 -20.04
CA ILE A 257 1.29 9.33 -20.00
C ILE A 257 0.97 8.96 -18.54
N GLU A 258 1.93 9.15 -17.62
CA GLU A 258 1.69 8.90 -16.20
C GLU A 258 0.58 9.80 -15.63
N LEU A 259 0.58 11.08 -15.99
CA LEU A 259 -0.48 12.02 -15.60
C LEU A 259 -1.85 11.64 -16.18
N GLU A 260 -1.90 11.23 -17.44
CA GLU A 260 -3.15 10.79 -18.09
C GLU A 260 -3.72 9.54 -17.40
N ILE A 261 -2.89 8.56 -17.02
CA ILE A 261 -3.34 7.37 -16.28
C ILE A 261 -3.96 7.76 -14.93
N LYS A 262 -3.38 8.74 -14.22
CA LYS A 262 -3.96 9.29 -12.99
C LYS A 262 -5.32 9.94 -13.24
N GLN A 263 -5.51 10.61 -14.39
CA GLN A 263 -6.79 11.20 -14.76
C GLN A 263 -7.87 10.14 -15.07
N LEU A 264 -7.51 9.01 -15.70
CA LEU A 264 -8.44 7.91 -15.95
C LEU A 264 -9.02 7.36 -14.64
N LYS A 265 -8.19 7.23 -13.61
CA LYS A 265 -8.62 6.82 -12.27
C LYS A 265 -9.66 7.78 -11.69
N ASN A 266 -9.43 9.08 -11.78
CA ASN A 266 -10.38 10.09 -11.32
C ASN A 266 -11.70 10.05 -12.11
N LYS A 267 -11.65 9.77 -13.41
CA LYS A 267 -12.84 9.58 -14.24
C LYS A 267 -13.67 8.38 -13.77
N VAL A 268 -13.01 7.27 -13.43
CA VAL A 268 -13.68 6.08 -12.87
C VAL A 268 -14.29 6.38 -11.50
N PHE A 269 -13.59 7.11 -10.63
CA PHE A 269 -14.12 7.50 -9.32
C PHE A 269 -15.40 8.33 -9.40
N LYS A 270 -15.54 9.17 -10.43
CA LYS A 270 -16.77 9.96 -10.65
C LYS A 270 -17.96 9.10 -11.14
N LYS A 271 -17.70 7.95 -11.76
CA LYS A 271 -18.75 7.07 -12.30
C LYS A 271 -19.33 6.12 -11.25
N ILE A 272 -18.50 5.64 -10.34
CA ILE A 272 -18.89 4.59 -9.41
C ILE A 272 -19.64 5.20 -8.23
N LYS A 273 -20.90 4.77 -8.08
CA LYS A 273 -21.71 5.08 -6.90
C LYS A 273 -21.30 4.17 -5.74
N LEU A 274 -21.04 4.79 -4.59
CA LEU A 274 -20.85 4.12 -3.31
C LEU A 274 -22.21 3.89 -2.63
N PHE A 275 -23.03 4.94 -2.61
CA PHE A 275 -24.42 4.96 -2.15
C PHE A 275 -25.31 5.61 -3.20
N ASN A 276 -26.61 5.75 -2.92
CA ASN A 276 -27.58 6.27 -3.88
C ASN A 276 -27.20 7.66 -4.42
N SER A 277 -26.80 8.55 -3.50
CA SER A 277 -26.43 9.94 -3.76
C SER A 277 -24.92 10.23 -3.75
N ILE A 278 -24.08 9.27 -3.35
CA ILE A 278 -22.62 9.49 -3.17
C ILE A 278 -21.80 8.64 -4.15
N THR A 279 -20.96 9.29 -4.95
CA THR A 279 -19.92 8.66 -5.78
C THR A 279 -18.60 8.45 -5.03
N LEU A 280 -17.70 7.61 -5.54
CA LEU A 280 -16.35 7.47 -4.96
C LEU A 280 -15.58 8.80 -4.97
N TYR A 281 -15.76 9.63 -5.99
CA TYR A 281 -15.15 10.96 -6.02
C TYR A 281 -15.68 11.87 -4.89
N GLN A 282 -17.00 11.91 -4.70
CA GLN A 282 -17.60 12.67 -3.59
C GLN A 282 -17.19 12.11 -2.22
N TRP A 283 -17.01 10.79 -2.08
CA TRP A 283 -16.47 10.20 -0.86
C TRP A 283 -15.12 10.83 -0.49
N PHE A 284 -14.16 10.97 -1.41
CA PHE A 284 -12.89 11.62 -1.09
C PHE A 284 -13.06 13.07 -0.61
N LEU A 285 -13.98 13.83 -1.22
CA LEU A 285 -14.30 15.19 -0.77
C LEU A 285 -14.95 15.21 0.63
N ILE A 286 -15.81 14.24 0.94
CA ILE A 286 -16.42 14.09 2.26
C ILE A 286 -15.37 13.67 3.30
N LEU A 287 -14.44 12.77 2.97
CA LEU A 287 -13.33 12.40 3.86
C LEU A 287 -12.46 13.59 4.22
N GLU A 288 -12.22 14.50 3.27
CA GLU A 288 -11.53 15.76 3.52
C GLU A 288 -12.28 16.61 4.56
N GLN A 289 -13.61 16.73 4.45
CA GLN A 289 -14.41 17.44 5.46
C GLN A 289 -14.36 16.76 6.83
N ILE A 290 -14.48 15.43 6.87
CA ILE A 290 -14.38 14.63 8.10
C ILE A 290 -13.01 14.85 8.76
N LYS A 291 -11.92 14.76 7.98
CA LYS A 291 -10.56 15.03 8.44
C LYS A 291 -10.42 16.44 9.02
N MET A 292 -11.01 17.45 8.36
CA MET A 292 -11.00 18.82 8.85
C MET A 292 -11.79 19.00 10.16
N SER A 293 -12.92 18.30 10.33
CA SER A 293 -13.64 18.30 11.61
C SER A 293 -12.74 17.76 12.74
N PHE A 294 -12.13 16.59 12.53
CA PHE A 294 -11.24 15.98 13.54
C PHE A 294 -9.91 16.73 13.75
N LYS A 295 -9.59 17.71 12.91
CA LYS A 295 -8.48 18.65 13.18
C LYS A 295 -8.87 19.72 14.21
N ILE A 296 -10.16 19.98 14.37
CA ILE A 296 -10.71 20.99 15.30
C ILE A 296 -11.05 20.35 16.64
N CYS A 297 -11.66 19.16 16.63
CA CYS A 297 -12.08 18.45 17.84
C CYS A 297 -11.94 16.94 17.66
N ASP A 298 -11.34 16.26 18.63
CA ASP A 298 -11.11 14.81 18.56
C ASP A 298 -12.36 13.99 18.89
N LEU A 299 -13.39 14.59 19.49
CA LEU A 299 -14.59 13.92 20.01
C LEU A 299 -15.86 14.57 19.47
N TYR A 300 -16.78 13.74 18.98
CA TYR A 300 -18.12 14.17 18.59
C TYR A 300 -19.20 13.19 19.05
N GLU A 301 -20.41 13.69 19.30
CA GLU A 301 -21.60 12.85 19.36
C GLU A 301 -22.07 12.54 17.93
N LEU A 302 -22.33 11.26 17.61
CA LEU A 302 -22.62 10.79 16.25
C LEU A 302 -23.79 11.53 15.59
N LYS A 303 -24.91 11.73 16.32
CA LYS A 303 -26.11 12.33 15.74
C LYS A 303 -25.84 13.79 15.35
N THR A 304 -25.37 14.59 16.31
CA THR A 304 -25.00 15.99 16.10
C THR A 304 -23.92 16.15 15.04
N TYR A 305 -22.94 15.25 15.01
CA TYR A 305 -21.89 15.24 14.00
C TYR A 305 -22.41 15.06 12.58
N VAL A 306 -23.29 14.07 12.37
CA VAL A 306 -23.86 13.80 11.05
C VAL A 306 -24.76 14.95 10.60
N ASP A 307 -25.48 15.60 11.52
CA ASP A 307 -26.29 16.77 11.23
C ASP A 307 -25.41 17.92 10.70
N SER A 308 -24.35 18.28 11.43
CA SER A 308 -23.42 19.34 11.00
C SER A 308 -22.63 18.97 9.74
N LEU A 309 -22.21 17.70 9.60
CA LEU A 309 -21.52 17.24 8.39
C LEU A 309 -22.45 17.34 7.17
N HIS A 310 -23.74 17.03 7.32
CA HIS A 310 -24.71 17.12 6.22
C HIS A 310 -24.83 18.55 5.71
N GLU A 311 -24.96 19.53 6.60
CA GLU A 311 -25.00 20.96 6.24
C GLU A 311 -23.75 21.39 5.45
N ILE A 312 -22.56 21.00 5.92
CA ILE A 312 -21.29 21.32 5.26
C ILE A 312 -21.21 20.65 3.87
N VAL A 313 -21.65 19.40 3.76
CA VAL A 313 -21.58 18.62 2.51
C VAL A 313 -22.54 19.17 1.45
N ILE A 314 -23.76 19.55 1.82
CA ILE A 314 -24.72 20.11 0.85
C ILE A 314 -24.28 21.50 0.37
N GLU A 315 -23.61 22.28 1.22
CA GLU A 315 -23.09 23.61 0.87
C GLU A 315 -21.87 23.52 -0.06
N ASN A 316 -20.92 22.63 0.26
CA ASN A 316 -19.59 22.64 -0.37
C ASN A 316 -19.37 21.55 -1.43
N ILE A 317 -20.20 20.50 -1.47
CA ILE A 317 -19.99 19.33 -2.34
C ILE A 317 -21.15 19.14 -3.30
N ASP A 318 -22.33 18.77 -2.80
CA ASP A 318 -23.52 18.51 -3.64
C ASP A 318 -24.79 18.53 -2.79
N LYS A 319 -25.76 19.37 -3.20
CA LYS A 319 -27.06 19.53 -2.52
C LYS A 319 -27.93 18.28 -2.54
N ASN A 320 -27.66 17.33 -3.44
CA ASN A 320 -28.43 16.09 -3.57
C ASN A 320 -27.96 14.97 -2.63
N ILE A 321 -26.90 15.19 -1.85
CA ILE A 321 -26.40 14.16 -0.93
C ILE A 321 -27.37 14.00 0.24
N GLU A 322 -27.86 12.77 0.41
CA GLU A 322 -28.79 12.42 1.47
C GLU A 322 -28.07 12.20 2.81
N LYS A 323 -28.70 12.64 3.89
CA LYS A 323 -28.17 12.48 5.26
C LYS A 323 -28.00 11.01 5.66
N ASP A 324 -28.89 10.13 5.21
CA ASP A 324 -28.81 8.70 5.49
C ASP A 324 -27.63 8.02 4.80
N ASP A 325 -27.29 8.48 3.58
CA ASP A 325 -26.08 8.05 2.88
C ASP A 325 -24.82 8.53 3.62
N LEU A 326 -24.82 9.75 4.18
CA LEU A 326 -23.73 10.24 5.03
C LEU A 326 -23.58 9.46 6.33
N LEU A 327 -24.70 9.15 7.00
CA LEU A 327 -24.69 8.31 8.20
C LEU A 327 -24.10 6.92 7.88
N SER A 328 -24.46 6.36 6.72
CA SER A 328 -23.94 5.08 6.25
C SER A 328 -22.43 5.15 5.96
N LEU A 329 -21.97 6.24 5.33
CA LEU A 329 -20.56 6.50 5.10
C LEU A 329 -19.78 6.62 6.42
N VAL A 330 -20.27 7.40 7.38
CA VAL A 330 -19.64 7.51 8.71
C VAL A 330 -19.59 6.14 9.38
N LYS A 331 -20.67 5.35 9.34
CA LYS A 331 -20.68 3.97 9.87
C LYS A 331 -19.65 3.06 9.20
N MET A 332 -19.39 3.19 7.90
CA MET A 332 -18.31 2.44 7.23
C MET A 332 -16.94 2.74 7.84
N LEU A 333 -16.69 3.95 8.33
CA LEU A 333 -15.43 4.34 8.99
C LEU A 333 -15.31 3.82 10.44
N LEU A 334 -16.36 3.22 11.02
CA LEU A 334 -16.40 2.74 12.41
C LEU A 334 -16.27 1.21 12.56
N ASN A 335 -16.33 0.43 11.48
CA ASN A 335 -16.73 -0.98 11.58
C ASN A 335 -15.59 -1.97 11.95
N TYR A 336 -15.08 -1.92 13.18
CA TYR A 336 -14.02 -2.83 13.67
C TYR A 336 -14.46 -4.30 13.85
N LYS A 337 -15.76 -4.57 14.07
CA LYS A 337 -16.22 -5.81 14.71
C LYS A 337 -16.28 -7.05 13.82
N ASN A 338 -16.29 -6.91 12.49
CA ASN A 338 -16.51 -8.02 11.56
C ASN A 338 -15.28 -8.40 10.72
N SER A 339 -14.15 -7.73 10.94
CA SER A 339 -12.96 -7.95 10.13
C SER A 339 -12.08 -9.04 10.72
N LYS A 340 -11.94 -10.16 10.00
CA LYS A 340 -10.91 -11.19 10.28
C LYS A 340 -9.51 -10.75 9.82
N ASP A 341 -9.44 -9.68 9.02
CA ASP A 341 -8.20 -9.17 8.43
C ASP A 341 -7.77 -7.90 9.17
N PHE A 342 -6.85 -8.06 10.14
CA PHE A 342 -6.31 -6.96 10.92
C PHE A 342 -5.77 -5.81 10.04
N ILE A 343 -5.25 -6.08 8.84
CA ILE A 343 -4.73 -5.05 7.94
C ILE A 343 -5.85 -4.12 7.45
N SER A 344 -7.03 -4.68 7.18
CA SER A 344 -8.19 -3.90 6.76
C SER A 344 -8.69 -2.95 7.85
N ILE A 345 -8.55 -3.34 9.12
CA ILE A 345 -8.93 -2.50 10.26
C ILE A 345 -8.11 -1.22 10.30
N PHE A 346 -6.79 -1.30 10.11
CA PHE A 346 -5.89 -0.14 10.22
C PHE A 346 -6.16 0.94 9.17
N TYR A 347 -6.61 0.55 7.98
CA TYR A 347 -6.69 1.46 6.83
C TYR A 347 -8.11 1.85 6.43
N LYS A 348 -9.14 1.12 6.86
CA LYS A 348 -10.53 1.41 6.48
C LYS A 348 -11.36 2.02 7.60
N HIS A 349 -10.96 1.84 8.86
CA HIS A 349 -11.73 2.27 10.01
C HIS A 349 -10.92 3.24 10.88
N PRO A 350 -10.80 4.53 10.49
CA PRO A 350 -9.99 5.50 11.22
C PRO A 350 -10.71 6.11 12.43
N ILE A 351 -12.03 5.92 12.57
CA ILE A 351 -12.84 6.55 13.64
C ILE A 351 -13.23 5.47 14.64
N ILE A 352 -12.90 5.64 15.91
CA ILE A 352 -13.33 4.77 17.00
C ILE A 352 -14.71 5.23 17.47
N SER A 353 -15.58 4.29 17.81
CA SER A 353 -16.87 4.60 18.40
C SER A 353 -17.02 4.02 19.78
N PHE A 354 -17.51 4.87 20.69
CA PHE A 354 -17.84 4.50 22.05
C PHE A 354 -19.33 4.73 22.31
N THR A 355 -19.90 3.91 23.18
CA THR A 355 -21.29 4.05 23.61
C THR A 355 -21.28 4.23 25.12
N ASN A 356 -21.83 5.36 25.59
CA ASN A 356 -21.93 5.64 27.02
C ASN A 356 -23.09 4.84 27.67
N SER A 357 -23.26 5.00 28.98
CA SER A 357 -24.34 4.34 29.74
C SER A 357 -25.76 4.71 29.28
N THR A 358 -25.94 5.87 28.63
CA THR A 358 -27.23 6.31 28.08
C THR A 358 -27.46 5.87 26.64
N SER A 359 -26.64 4.95 26.11
CA SER A 359 -26.67 4.49 24.71
C SER A 359 -26.37 5.58 23.66
N THR A 360 -25.88 6.74 24.09
CA THR A 360 -25.38 7.79 23.21
C THR A 360 -24.06 7.35 22.60
N ARG A 361 -23.95 7.48 21.28
CA ARG A 361 -22.78 7.05 20.51
C ARG A 361 -21.85 8.22 20.23
N TYR A 362 -20.64 8.13 20.73
CA TYR A 362 -19.56 9.08 20.48
C TYR A 362 -18.58 8.54 19.43
N LEU A 363 -17.96 9.46 18.71
CA LEU A 363 -16.95 9.25 17.69
C LEU A 363 -15.66 9.90 18.17
N ILE A 364 -14.56 9.15 18.12
CA ILE A 364 -13.22 9.67 18.39
C ILE A 364 -12.31 9.33 17.23
N SER A 365 -11.56 10.30 16.72
CA SER A 365 -10.54 10.08 15.71
C SER A 365 -9.51 11.19 15.75
N PHE A 366 -8.44 11.01 14.97
CA PHE A 366 -7.42 12.01 14.74
C PHE A 366 -7.16 12.12 13.24
N PRO A 367 -6.85 13.32 12.75
CA PRO A 367 -6.87 13.59 11.33
C PRO A 367 -5.78 12.84 10.56
N GLU A 368 -4.66 12.47 11.20
CA GLU A 368 -3.63 11.62 10.59
C GLU A 368 -4.13 10.20 10.25
N PHE A 369 -5.05 9.63 11.04
CA PHE A 369 -5.63 8.32 10.72
C PHE A 369 -6.59 8.41 9.53
N ILE A 370 -7.40 9.46 9.50
CA ILE A 370 -8.34 9.71 8.39
C ILE A 370 -7.56 9.98 7.10
N TRP A 371 -6.48 10.78 7.16
CA TRP A 371 -5.56 10.98 6.04
C TRP A 371 -4.96 9.66 5.56
N LEU A 372 -4.54 8.79 6.48
CA LEU A 372 -3.96 7.49 6.13
C LEU A 372 -4.98 6.62 5.38
N THR A 373 -6.22 6.55 5.87
CA THR A 373 -7.34 5.89 5.18
C THR A 373 -7.56 6.46 3.79
N GLU A 374 -7.69 7.78 3.68
CA GLU A 374 -7.89 8.48 2.41
C GLU A 374 -6.76 8.18 1.42
N ASN A 375 -5.50 8.30 1.84
CA ASN A 375 -4.34 8.01 1.02
C ASN A 375 -4.29 6.54 0.59
N PHE A 376 -4.72 5.58 1.43
CA PHE A 376 -4.74 4.17 1.04
C PHE A 376 -5.87 3.84 0.07
N LEU A 377 -7.06 4.38 0.30
CA LEU A 377 -8.19 4.27 -0.62
C LEU A 377 -7.86 4.89 -1.98
N ASN A 378 -7.26 6.09 -1.98
CA ASN A 378 -6.90 6.77 -3.21
C ASN A 378 -5.70 6.11 -3.89
N LYS A 379 -4.55 5.96 -3.22
CA LYS A 379 -3.32 5.47 -3.85
C LYS A 379 -3.37 3.99 -4.21
N TYR A 380 -3.85 3.16 -3.29
CA TYR A 380 -3.89 1.69 -3.40
C TYR A 380 -5.29 1.14 -3.63
N THR A 381 -6.28 1.97 -3.98
CA THR A 381 -7.60 1.48 -4.40
C THR A 381 -8.20 0.48 -3.39
N TYR A 382 -7.91 0.69 -2.10
CA TYR A 382 -8.10 -0.29 -1.04
C TYR A 382 -9.54 -0.31 -0.54
N PHE A 383 -10.49 -0.55 -1.45
CA PHE A 383 -11.92 -0.56 -1.18
C PHE A 383 -12.41 -1.92 -0.67
N GLU A 384 -13.70 -1.99 -0.33
CA GLU A 384 -14.39 -3.28 -0.20
C GLU A 384 -14.39 -4.05 -1.52
N LYS A 385 -14.36 -5.39 -1.45
CA LYS A 385 -14.16 -6.27 -2.61
C LYS A 385 -15.16 -6.00 -3.75
N GLU A 386 -16.42 -5.70 -3.40
CA GLU A 386 -17.48 -5.40 -4.37
C GLU A 386 -17.18 -4.12 -5.15
N ILE A 387 -16.87 -3.03 -4.44
CA ILE A 387 -16.49 -1.74 -5.03
C ILE A 387 -15.21 -1.91 -5.86
N LEU A 388 -14.22 -2.62 -5.32
CA LEU A 388 -12.96 -2.88 -6.00
C LEU A 388 -13.18 -3.63 -7.32
N ASN A 389 -14.06 -4.64 -7.35
CA ASN A 389 -14.38 -5.35 -8.58
C ASN A 389 -15.04 -4.44 -9.62
N ILE A 390 -15.97 -3.57 -9.21
CA ILE A 390 -16.59 -2.58 -10.10
C ILE A 390 -15.53 -1.62 -10.64
N PHE A 391 -14.68 -1.08 -9.75
CA PHE A 391 -13.56 -0.21 -10.11
C PHE A 391 -12.62 -0.86 -11.13
N ASN A 392 -12.23 -2.11 -10.88
CA ASN A 392 -11.33 -2.85 -11.77
C ASN A 392 -11.93 -3.10 -13.15
N ASN A 393 -13.24 -3.34 -13.23
CA ASN A 393 -13.93 -3.51 -14.50
C ASN A 393 -13.98 -2.20 -15.29
N GLU A 394 -14.32 -1.09 -14.64
CA GLU A 394 -14.40 0.23 -15.27
C GLU A 394 -13.02 0.74 -15.71
N ILE A 395 -12.00 0.61 -14.86
CA ILE A 395 -10.65 1.04 -15.21
C ILE A 395 -10.08 0.22 -16.37
N LYS A 396 -10.40 -1.09 -16.46
CA LYS A 396 -9.96 -1.94 -17.58
C LYS A 396 -10.52 -1.44 -18.92
N VAL A 397 -11.75 -0.94 -18.94
CA VAL A 397 -12.38 -0.35 -20.14
C VAL A 397 -11.68 0.95 -20.53
N GLU A 398 -11.50 1.87 -19.58
CA GLU A 398 -10.82 3.14 -19.83
C GLU A 398 -9.37 2.93 -20.32
N LEU A 399 -8.66 1.98 -19.71
CA LEU A 399 -7.29 1.61 -20.11
C LEU A 399 -7.21 0.97 -21.49
N HIS A 400 -8.23 0.19 -21.90
CA HIS A 400 -8.29 -0.37 -23.24
C HIS A 400 -8.31 0.74 -24.30
N TYR A 401 -9.22 1.71 -24.15
CA TYR A 401 -9.31 2.84 -25.07
C TYR A 401 -8.06 3.72 -25.04
N PHE A 402 -7.51 3.94 -23.85
CA PHE A 402 -6.27 4.68 -23.68
C PHE A 402 -5.10 4.04 -24.45
N LEU A 403 -4.88 2.74 -24.25
CA LEU A 403 -3.81 1.98 -24.91
C LEU A 403 -3.96 2.01 -26.43
N ASN A 404 -5.17 1.74 -26.95
CA ASN A 404 -5.40 1.76 -28.40
C ASN A 404 -5.19 3.15 -29.01
N ASN A 405 -5.58 4.22 -28.32
CA ASN A 405 -5.29 5.58 -28.76
C ASN A 405 -3.78 5.86 -28.81
N LYS A 406 -3.02 5.42 -27.81
CA LYS A 406 -1.55 5.58 -27.81
C LYS A 406 -0.90 4.79 -28.95
N LEU A 407 -1.30 3.55 -29.16
CA LEU A 407 -0.81 2.73 -30.27
C LEU A 407 -1.15 3.37 -31.63
N LYS A 408 -2.35 3.94 -31.81
CA LYS A 408 -2.72 4.69 -33.01
C LYS A 408 -1.85 5.94 -33.24
N ILE A 409 -1.44 6.64 -32.18
CA ILE A 409 -0.52 7.77 -32.30
C ILE A 409 0.86 7.29 -32.75
N ILE A 410 1.35 6.18 -32.18
CA ILE A 410 2.62 5.56 -32.57
C ILE A 410 2.57 5.11 -34.04
N SER A 411 1.51 4.44 -34.49
CA SER A 411 1.40 4.00 -35.90
C SER A 411 1.36 5.15 -36.90
N LYS A 412 0.81 6.32 -36.53
CA LYS A 412 0.89 7.53 -37.36
C LYS A 412 2.31 8.08 -37.45
N LYS A 413 3.11 7.94 -36.39
CA LYS A 413 4.50 8.41 -36.32
C LYS A 413 5.47 7.45 -37.04
N TYR A 414 5.14 6.15 -37.08
CA TYR A 414 5.98 5.11 -37.68
C TYR A 414 5.20 4.29 -38.70
N SER A 415 5.44 4.55 -39.99
CA SER A 415 4.74 3.92 -41.13
C SER A 415 4.92 2.40 -41.25
N SER A 416 5.91 1.84 -40.56
CA SER A 416 6.17 0.41 -40.50
C SER A 416 5.24 -0.33 -39.52
N ILE A 417 4.66 0.39 -38.56
CA ILE A 417 3.75 -0.12 -37.54
C ILE A 417 2.31 0.06 -38.00
N VAL A 418 1.53 -1.03 -38.03
CA VAL A 418 0.09 -1.02 -38.25
C VAL A 418 -0.62 -1.55 -37.01
N VAL A 419 -1.66 -0.85 -36.55
CA VAL A 419 -2.40 -1.20 -35.32
C VAL A 419 -3.83 -1.55 -35.69
N TYR A 420 -4.31 -2.68 -35.18
CA TYR A 420 -5.66 -3.19 -35.40
C TYR A 420 -6.41 -3.31 -34.08
N GLU A 421 -7.65 -2.81 -34.08
CA GLU A 421 -8.55 -2.88 -32.93
C GLU A 421 -9.35 -4.19 -32.95
N PRO A 422 -9.26 -5.01 -31.90
CA PRO A 422 -9.83 -6.36 -31.89
C PRO A 422 -11.36 -6.38 -31.74
N GLU A 423 -11.99 -5.27 -31.32
CA GLU A 423 -13.44 -5.15 -31.14
C GLU A 423 -14.24 -5.55 -32.40
N ASN A 424 -13.68 -5.30 -33.58
CA ASN A 424 -14.34 -5.57 -34.85
C ASN A 424 -14.23 -7.04 -35.31
N ASN A 425 -13.52 -7.90 -34.58
CA ASN A 425 -13.26 -9.27 -35.00
C ASN A 425 -13.81 -10.30 -33.99
N LYS A 426 -14.67 -11.19 -34.49
CA LYS A 426 -15.37 -12.21 -33.70
C LYS A 426 -14.44 -13.16 -32.91
N TYR A 427 -13.23 -13.40 -33.39
CA TYR A 427 -12.29 -14.36 -32.79
C TYR A 427 -11.66 -13.86 -31.47
N PHE A 428 -11.71 -12.56 -31.20
CA PHE A 428 -11.19 -11.98 -29.96
C PHE A 428 -12.20 -11.93 -28.81
N TRP A 429 -13.44 -12.36 -29.02
CA TRP A 429 -14.46 -12.35 -27.99
C TRP A 429 -14.48 -13.67 -27.21
N LYS A 430 -14.57 -13.59 -25.87
CA LYS A 430 -14.71 -14.77 -25.00
C LYS A 430 -16.16 -15.30 -24.96
N GLN A 431 -17.15 -14.45 -25.24
CA GLN A 431 -18.58 -14.75 -25.19
C GLN A 431 -19.31 -14.06 -26.36
N ALA A 432 -20.57 -14.42 -26.63
CA ALA A 432 -21.36 -13.83 -27.72
C ALA A 432 -21.66 -12.33 -27.55
N LYS A 433 -21.65 -11.82 -26.30
CA LYS A 433 -21.84 -10.38 -26.02
C LYS A 433 -20.55 -9.61 -26.27
N LYS A 434 -20.60 -8.66 -27.21
CA LYS A 434 -19.50 -7.72 -27.52
C LYS A 434 -19.37 -6.69 -26.40
N ASP A 435 -18.42 -6.93 -25.50
CA ASP A 435 -18.12 -6.07 -24.38
C ASP A 435 -16.61 -6.09 -24.12
N VAL A 436 -15.95 -4.93 -24.23
CA VAL A 436 -14.49 -4.74 -24.12
C VAL A 436 -13.89 -5.48 -22.92
N ARG A 437 -14.65 -5.62 -21.84
CA ARG A 437 -14.26 -6.36 -20.62
C ARG A 437 -13.91 -7.84 -20.91
N ASN A 438 -14.51 -8.42 -21.94
CA ASN A 438 -14.41 -9.82 -22.36
C ASN A 438 -13.48 -10.06 -23.57
N LEU A 439 -12.75 -9.03 -24.03
CA LEU A 439 -11.76 -9.20 -25.08
C LEU A 439 -10.58 -10.07 -24.61
N LYS A 440 -10.14 -10.97 -25.48
CA LYS A 440 -8.96 -11.83 -25.25
C LYS A 440 -7.64 -11.06 -25.44
N VAL A 441 -7.65 -10.05 -26.30
CA VAL A 441 -6.51 -9.21 -26.67
C VAL A 441 -6.98 -7.75 -26.74
N ASN A 442 -6.12 -6.81 -26.34
CA ASN A 442 -6.44 -5.38 -26.35
C ASN A 442 -6.14 -4.72 -27.69
N SER A 443 -5.07 -5.15 -28.37
CA SER A 443 -4.66 -4.63 -29.68
C SER A 443 -3.83 -5.66 -30.45
N VAL A 444 -3.79 -5.56 -31.78
CA VAL A 444 -2.84 -6.31 -32.61
C VAL A 444 -1.95 -5.32 -33.35
N ILE A 445 -0.65 -5.52 -33.26
CA ILE A 445 0.35 -4.70 -33.96
C ILE A 445 1.01 -5.56 -35.03
N TYR A 446 1.08 -5.05 -36.25
CA TYR A 446 1.90 -5.63 -37.31
C TYR A 446 3.06 -4.70 -37.61
N GLU A 447 4.29 -5.18 -37.43
CA GLU A 447 5.51 -4.45 -37.73
C GLU A 447 6.14 -5.01 -39.01
N LYS A 448 5.96 -4.26 -40.11
CA LYS A 448 6.35 -4.66 -41.47
C LYS A 448 7.86 -4.93 -41.61
N ARG A 449 8.70 -4.18 -40.91
CA ARG A 449 10.17 -4.29 -41.06
C ARG A 449 10.74 -5.54 -40.39
N LEU A 450 10.10 -6.00 -39.33
CA LEU A 450 10.52 -7.18 -38.59
C LEU A 450 9.78 -8.45 -39.05
N ASP A 451 8.76 -8.31 -39.90
CA ASP A 451 7.81 -9.35 -40.29
C ASP A 451 7.19 -10.05 -39.06
N LYS A 452 6.78 -9.23 -38.08
CA LYS A 452 6.27 -9.67 -36.78
C LYS A 452 4.86 -9.20 -36.51
N THR A 453 4.07 -10.07 -35.90
CA THR A 453 2.74 -9.76 -35.38
C THR A 453 2.78 -9.84 -33.87
N PHE A 454 2.44 -8.73 -33.20
CA PHE A 454 2.36 -8.66 -31.76
C PHE A 454 0.91 -8.64 -31.29
N PHE A 455 0.56 -9.56 -30.40
CA PHE A 455 -0.71 -9.56 -29.68
C PHE A 455 -0.54 -8.84 -28.35
N VAL A 456 -1.22 -7.71 -28.18
CA VAL A 456 -1.07 -6.84 -27.02
C VAL A 456 -2.12 -7.18 -25.97
N ILE A 457 -1.67 -7.53 -24.77
CA ILE A 457 -2.51 -7.83 -23.62
C ILE A 457 -2.29 -6.74 -22.57
N ASN A 458 -3.38 -6.14 -22.11
CA ASN A 458 -3.34 -5.16 -21.04
C ASN A 458 -3.38 -5.87 -19.69
N ASP A 459 -2.35 -5.66 -18.86
CA ASP A 459 -2.27 -6.18 -17.51
C ASP A 459 -1.71 -5.13 -16.55
N PHE A 460 -2.46 -4.03 -16.42
CA PHE A 460 -2.14 -3.01 -15.44
C PHE A 460 -2.26 -3.60 -14.05
N PHE A 461 -1.21 -3.43 -13.25
CA PHE A 461 -1.28 -3.71 -11.83
C PHE A 461 -2.30 -2.77 -11.22
N ILE A 462 -3.40 -3.36 -10.75
CA ILE A 462 -4.28 -2.67 -9.83
C ILE A 462 -3.42 -2.48 -8.58
N ASN A 463 -3.09 -1.22 -8.26
CA ASN A 463 -2.37 -0.88 -7.05
C ASN A 463 -3.13 -1.51 -5.89
N ASN A 464 -2.64 -2.62 -5.36
CA ASN A 464 -3.11 -3.24 -4.13
C ASN A 464 -1.85 -3.49 -3.31
N LEU A 465 -1.95 -3.23 -2.01
CA LEU A 465 -0.82 -3.22 -1.07
C LEU A 465 0.04 -4.49 -1.18
N GLU A 466 -0.60 -5.63 -1.41
CA GLU A 466 0.03 -6.95 -1.46
C GLU A 466 0.37 -7.38 -2.90
N ASN A 467 -0.52 -7.15 -3.86
CA ASN A 467 -0.33 -7.64 -5.23
C ASN A 467 0.86 -6.97 -5.92
N GLU A 468 1.10 -5.68 -5.70
CA GLU A 468 2.20 -4.98 -6.37
C GLU A 468 3.56 -5.45 -5.87
N GLN A 469 3.71 -5.65 -4.55
CA GLN A 469 4.95 -6.16 -3.96
C GLN A 469 5.16 -7.63 -4.27
N ASN A 470 4.12 -8.45 -4.16
CA ASN A 470 4.22 -9.88 -4.44
C ASN A 470 4.43 -10.15 -5.94
N MET A 471 3.77 -9.40 -6.83
CA MET A 471 4.05 -9.49 -8.26
C MET A 471 5.46 -9.00 -8.58
N LYS A 472 5.89 -7.82 -8.12
CA LYS A 472 7.28 -7.35 -8.36
C LYS A 472 8.32 -8.37 -7.89
N ARG A 473 8.14 -8.95 -6.70
CA ARG A 473 9.03 -9.98 -6.12
C ARG A 473 9.00 -11.29 -6.90
N SER A 474 7.84 -11.71 -7.40
CA SER A 474 7.70 -12.98 -8.13
C SER A 474 8.06 -12.88 -9.61
N PHE A 475 7.98 -11.69 -10.20
CA PHE A 475 8.52 -11.37 -11.50
C PHE A 475 10.07 -11.35 -11.53
N GLU A 476 10.71 -11.15 -10.37
CA GLU A 476 12.17 -11.20 -10.20
C GLU A 476 12.71 -12.65 -10.16
N ASN A 477 11.86 -13.66 -9.96
CA ASN A 477 12.21 -15.09 -9.93
C ASN A 477 11.74 -15.82 -11.21
N THR A 478 12.68 -16.30 -12.04
CA THR A 478 12.39 -16.92 -13.35
C THR A 478 11.49 -18.17 -13.30
N ASN A 479 11.61 -19.01 -12.26
CA ASN A 479 10.76 -20.20 -12.09
C ASN A 479 9.33 -19.83 -11.66
N GLU A 480 9.19 -18.84 -10.77
CA GLU A 480 7.87 -18.34 -10.35
C GLU A 480 7.18 -17.55 -11.46
N PHE A 481 7.96 -16.82 -12.28
CA PHE A 481 7.46 -16.15 -13.47
C PHE A 481 6.74 -17.11 -14.39
N ASN A 482 7.32 -18.28 -14.70
CA ASN A 482 6.67 -19.28 -15.54
C ASN A 482 5.35 -19.78 -14.93
N ASN A 483 5.31 -19.99 -13.62
CA ASN A 483 4.10 -20.41 -12.91
C ASN A 483 3.02 -19.32 -12.91
N ILE A 484 3.40 -18.06 -12.67
CA ILE A 484 2.51 -16.89 -12.71
C ILE A 484 2.01 -16.65 -14.12
N PHE A 485 2.90 -16.76 -15.10
CA PHE A 485 2.59 -16.64 -16.50
C PHE A 485 1.59 -17.72 -16.93
N GLN A 486 1.83 -18.96 -16.50
CA GLN A 486 0.93 -20.08 -16.72
C GLN A 486 -0.43 -19.84 -16.04
N LYS A 487 -0.44 -19.35 -14.81
CA LYS A 487 -1.67 -19.07 -14.06
C LYS A 487 -2.50 -17.91 -14.67
N ASN A 488 -1.84 -16.85 -15.13
CA ASN A 488 -2.50 -15.58 -15.48
C ASN A 488 -2.78 -15.41 -16.99
N TYR A 489 -1.91 -15.94 -17.86
CA TYR A 489 -1.98 -15.68 -19.30
C TYR A 489 -2.15 -16.93 -20.16
N SER A 490 -1.70 -18.12 -19.73
CA SER A 490 -1.78 -19.32 -20.59
C SER A 490 -3.21 -19.67 -21.02
N ALA A 491 -4.19 -19.52 -20.13
CA ALA A 491 -5.59 -19.76 -20.45
C ALA A 491 -6.13 -18.70 -21.44
N LYS A 492 -5.70 -17.44 -21.35
CA LYS A 492 -6.09 -16.40 -22.31
C LYS A 492 -5.49 -16.69 -23.69
N ILE A 493 -4.20 -17.00 -23.74
CA ILE A 493 -3.45 -17.25 -24.98
C ILE A 493 -3.98 -18.49 -25.70
N SER A 494 -4.09 -19.62 -24.99
CA SER A 494 -4.53 -20.89 -25.57
C SER A 494 -5.94 -20.84 -26.19
N THR A 495 -6.81 -19.95 -25.70
CA THR A 495 -8.18 -19.80 -26.23
C THR A 495 -8.28 -19.10 -27.58
N PHE A 496 -7.25 -18.42 -28.08
CA PHE A 496 -7.26 -17.83 -29.42
C PHE A 496 -6.04 -18.15 -30.28
N GLU A 497 -5.01 -18.77 -29.70
CA GLU A 497 -3.84 -19.25 -30.43
C GLU A 497 -4.22 -20.10 -31.65
N LYS A 498 -5.23 -20.97 -31.50
CA LYS A 498 -5.79 -21.80 -32.58
C LYS A 498 -6.43 -20.99 -33.72
N ASP A 499 -6.82 -19.74 -33.47
CA ASP A 499 -7.47 -18.86 -34.44
C ASP A 499 -6.51 -17.80 -35.02
N ILE A 500 -5.23 -17.75 -34.63
CA ILE A 500 -4.26 -16.75 -35.09
C ILE A 500 -4.19 -16.68 -36.62
N ARG A 501 -4.13 -17.82 -37.32
CA ARG A 501 -4.14 -17.84 -38.80
C ARG A 501 -5.41 -17.21 -39.38
N LYS A 502 -6.58 -17.50 -38.80
CA LYS A 502 -7.87 -16.91 -39.24
C LYS A 502 -7.91 -15.41 -38.97
N ILE A 503 -7.39 -14.99 -37.81
CA ILE A 503 -7.26 -13.59 -37.41
C ILE A 503 -6.39 -12.84 -38.42
N LYS A 504 -5.16 -13.32 -38.69
CA LYS A 504 -4.26 -12.71 -39.67
C LYS A 504 -4.92 -12.58 -41.04
N LYS A 505 -5.62 -13.63 -41.48
CA LYS A 505 -6.33 -13.63 -42.77
C LYS A 505 -7.40 -12.53 -42.83
N GLN A 506 -8.17 -12.36 -41.75
CA GLN A 506 -9.20 -11.31 -41.67
C GLN A 506 -8.60 -9.91 -41.56
N LEU A 507 -7.50 -9.75 -40.84
CA LEU A 507 -6.79 -8.47 -40.70
C LEU A 507 -5.91 -8.13 -41.91
N LYS A 508 -5.86 -9.01 -42.93
CA LYS A 508 -5.00 -8.90 -44.13
C LYS A 508 -3.52 -8.78 -43.78
N ILE A 509 -3.09 -9.51 -42.74
CA ILE A 509 -1.68 -9.64 -42.34
C ILE A 509 -1.09 -10.87 -43.05
N LYS A 510 0.19 -10.77 -43.42
CA LYS A 510 0.98 -11.86 -44.01
C LYS A 510 0.98 -13.09 -43.08
N GLN A 511 0.84 -14.30 -43.62
CA GLN A 511 0.55 -15.50 -42.79
C GLN A 511 1.79 -16.10 -42.13
N ASP A 512 2.95 -15.89 -42.72
CA ASP A 512 4.27 -16.39 -42.32
C ASP A 512 5.00 -15.48 -41.33
N THR A 513 4.34 -14.43 -40.82
CA THR A 513 4.91 -13.56 -39.78
C THR A 513 5.12 -14.30 -38.47
N VAL A 514 6.17 -13.93 -37.74
CA VAL A 514 6.42 -14.46 -36.39
C VAL A 514 5.45 -13.83 -35.40
N ASP A 515 4.77 -14.68 -34.63
CA ASP A 515 3.82 -14.27 -33.60
C ASP A 515 4.51 -14.10 -32.25
N GLU A 516 4.44 -12.89 -31.70
CA GLU A 516 4.94 -12.57 -30.37
C GLU A 516 3.84 -11.84 -29.58
N PHE A 517 4.02 -11.71 -28.27
CA PHE A 517 3.03 -11.10 -27.39
C PHE A 517 3.67 -9.95 -26.61
N ILE A 518 2.89 -8.90 -26.37
CA ILE A 518 3.31 -7.78 -25.52
C ILE A 518 2.33 -7.67 -24.37
N ILE A 519 2.82 -7.81 -23.15
CA ILE A 519 2.08 -7.54 -21.92
C ILE A 519 2.39 -6.10 -21.52
N ILE A 520 1.36 -5.28 -21.51
CA ILE A 520 1.45 -3.88 -21.09
C ILE A 520 1.14 -3.76 -19.61
N THR A 521 2.08 -3.19 -18.86
CA THR A 521 1.96 -2.89 -17.44
C THR A 521 1.92 -1.37 -17.21
N ASN A 522 1.65 -0.97 -15.97
CA ASN A 522 1.71 0.41 -15.49
C ASN A 522 2.87 0.69 -14.54
N ASP A 523 3.82 -0.25 -14.44
CA ASP A 523 5.12 0.04 -13.88
C ASP A 523 6.23 -0.69 -14.63
N ILE A 524 7.44 -0.13 -14.57
CA ILE A 524 8.67 -0.79 -15.03
C ILE A 524 9.02 -1.84 -14.00
N LEU A 525 8.98 -3.10 -14.42
CA LEU A 525 9.34 -4.22 -13.57
C LEU A 525 10.85 -4.45 -13.60
N ASN A 526 11.40 -4.94 -12.50
CA ASN A 526 12.81 -5.29 -12.37
C ASN A 526 13.16 -6.63 -13.06
N LEU A 527 12.66 -6.84 -14.27
CA LEU A 527 12.83 -8.08 -15.02
C LEU A 527 13.37 -7.80 -16.43
N TYR A 528 13.94 -8.82 -17.06
CA TYR A 528 14.33 -8.70 -18.47
C TYR A 528 13.06 -8.60 -19.33
N PRO A 529 12.86 -7.53 -20.12
CA PRO A 529 11.58 -7.23 -20.78
C PRO A 529 11.22 -8.20 -21.92
N LYS A 530 11.99 -9.29 -22.11
CA LYS A 530 11.73 -10.37 -23.06
C LYS A 530 11.81 -11.71 -22.34
N VAL A 531 10.77 -12.51 -22.45
CA VAL A 531 10.70 -13.85 -21.86
C VAL A 531 10.25 -14.87 -22.89
N LYS A 532 10.80 -16.08 -22.84
CA LYS A 532 10.35 -17.22 -23.64
C LYS A 532 9.53 -18.16 -22.76
N PHE A 533 8.35 -18.54 -23.24
CA PHE A 533 7.52 -19.55 -22.60
C PHE A 533 7.01 -20.52 -23.65
N LYS A 534 7.45 -21.79 -23.55
CA LYS A 534 7.31 -22.78 -24.64
C LYS A 534 7.88 -22.20 -25.94
N ASP A 535 7.13 -22.29 -27.04
CA ASP A 535 7.52 -21.78 -28.36
C ASP A 535 7.16 -20.29 -28.58
N LEU A 536 6.60 -19.62 -27.57
CA LEU A 536 6.11 -18.25 -27.69
C LEU A 536 7.05 -17.26 -27.00
N THR A 537 7.23 -16.10 -27.65
CA THR A 537 8.00 -14.97 -27.09
C THR A 537 7.04 -13.92 -26.53
N PHE A 538 7.28 -13.54 -25.28
CA PHE A 538 6.56 -12.48 -24.57
C PHE A 538 7.50 -11.32 -24.33
N TYR A 539 6.96 -10.12 -24.45
CA TYR A 539 7.59 -8.91 -23.97
C TYR A 539 6.75 -8.29 -22.88
N ILE A 540 7.41 -7.68 -21.92
CA ILE A 540 6.77 -6.92 -20.86
C ILE A 540 7.24 -5.48 -21.01
N ALA A 541 6.28 -4.58 -21.21
CA ALA A 541 6.55 -3.18 -21.42
C ALA A 541 5.63 -2.33 -20.55
N ASP A 542 6.22 -1.34 -19.90
CA ASP A 542 5.44 -0.32 -19.22
C ASP A 542 4.83 0.64 -20.25
N ILE A 543 3.56 1.02 -20.06
CA ILE A 543 2.85 1.89 -21.00
C ILE A 543 3.51 3.27 -21.17
N THR A 544 4.17 3.81 -20.14
CA THR A 544 4.89 5.10 -20.23
C THR A 544 6.15 4.99 -21.09
N THR A 545 6.62 3.77 -21.36
CA THR A 545 7.80 3.50 -22.19
C THR A 545 7.45 2.91 -23.57
N LEU A 546 6.17 2.83 -23.91
CA LEU A 546 5.68 2.09 -25.08
C LEU A 546 6.28 2.57 -26.41
N ASP A 547 6.48 3.89 -26.58
CA ASP A 547 7.12 4.47 -27.77
C ASP A 547 8.58 4.01 -27.89
N TYR A 548 9.35 4.08 -26.80
CA TYR A 548 10.73 3.59 -26.76
C TYR A 548 10.81 2.09 -27.00
N PHE A 549 9.92 1.32 -26.37
CA PHE A 549 9.86 -0.13 -26.50
C PHE A 549 9.63 -0.56 -27.97
N LEU A 550 8.61 0.01 -28.61
CA LEU A 550 8.24 -0.38 -29.99
C LEU A 550 9.26 0.06 -31.04
N ASN A 551 9.97 1.18 -30.82
CA ASN A 551 10.84 1.77 -31.85
C ASN A 551 12.34 1.55 -31.69
N ASN A 552 12.82 1.34 -30.47
CA ASN A 552 14.25 1.12 -30.22
C ASN A 552 14.50 -0.29 -29.71
N PHE A 553 13.81 -0.69 -28.63
CA PHE A 553 14.08 -1.96 -27.96
C PHE A 553 13.85 -3.18 -28.87
N LEU A 554 12.70 -3.24 -29.57
CA LEU A 554 12.41 -4.33 -30.51
C LEU A 554 13.43 -4.43 -31.66
N TYR A 555 14.01 -3.30 -32.06
CA TYR A 555 15.01 -3.20 -33.13
C TYR A 555 16.45 -3.43 -32.65
N LYS A 556 16.66 -3.64 -31.34
CA LYS A 556 17.99 -3.74 -30.70
C LYS A 556 18.90 -2.54 -31.02
N LYS A 557 18.33 -1.34 -31.13
CA LYS A 557 19.07 -0.09 -31.34
C LYS A 557 19.58 0.52 -30.04
#